data_AF-A0A3N1J4W8-F1
#
_entry.id   AF-A0A3N1J4W8-F1
#
_cell.length_a   1.000
_cell.length_b   1.000
_cell.length_c   1.000
_cell.angle_alpha   90.00
_cell.angle_beta   90.00
_cell.angle_gamma   90.00
#
_symmetry.space_group_name_H-M   'P 1'
#
loop_
_entity.id
_entity.type
_entity.pdbx_description
1 polymer ?
#
loop_
_entity_poly.entity_id
_entity_poly.type
_entity_poly.pdbx_seq_one_letter_code
_entity_poly.pdbx_strand_id
1 'polypeptide(L)'
;MTIEAELIEFLDGNIKSGGNKKRDIEIIKYYYGLHESPWPTLDETANRFNIGTRERIRQLLNCKFRDYSNKDSITSLRHFVDILQSREYWLTSEFEKHITATNLISQHTHVKGIFNLIEDLNIDCGYEFYSPELKVATRNSIGINNDTCLLKKAHINELRKLLKKAQGLPGRCGIANLNYIKEDLGDYYQLILFLIEKSKNSWVKANGSDYWYIFENRDNTIINYCEKIFGVIHSIDSYKLASTFRNSLDGRSYHYPYPPVDMIHAYLKSSIFLVNSSSDVKFIGETTKLNDIEKDILIFFENHTETSFSALKKNLLQKGYGSANVLKTTNHSPLIYVDKTQGRTRYTYSLIGRRKLLQDEIQEFNSYELYLRRLRALLEDGTDDTREQVARKEQHILQEWLFKDKTHENCAICGREFSIQSLVTAHKKPRANCNDAERLDPYIVMPVCLMGCDYFYEKMFVYINGMVIEAGLELPNAKTESSYIEKIVGRRVDPRWLLGEPSFFRSPNMQSPIS
;
A
#
# COMPACT_ATOMS: atom_id res chain seq x y z
N MET A 1 13.13 -34.67 11.02
CA MET A 1 14.14 -34.38 9.98
C MET A 1 13.62 -33.20 9.16
N THR A 2 14.49 -32.33 8.63
CA THR A 2 14.03 -31.19 7.82
C THR A 2 13.72 -31.66 6.39
N ILE A 3 12.91 -30.90 5.64
CA ILE A 3 12.63 -31.22 4.23
C ILE A 3 13.93 -31.26 3.41
N GLU A 4 14.83 -30.32 3.66
CA GLU A 4 16.15 -30.29 3.01
C GLU A 4 16.98 -31.54 3.33
N ALA A 5 17.03 -31.96 4.59
CA ALA A 5 17.82 -33.12 4.99
C ALA A 5 17.27 -34.42 4.37
N GLU A 6 15.94 -34.62 4.37
CA GLU A 6 15.32 -35.77 3.71
C GLU A 6 15.55 -35.77 2.20
N LEU A 7 15.48 -34.60 1.56
CA LEU A 7 15.76 -34.47 0.13
C LEU A 7 17.22 -34.83 -0.17
N ILE A 8 18.17 -34.33 0.62
CA ILE A 8 19.59 -34.64 0.43
C ILE A 8 19.85 -36.14 0.61
N GLU A 9 19.30 -36.76 1.66
CA GLU A 9 19.43 -38.20 1.90
C GLU A 9 18.87 -39.03 0.74
N PHE A 10 17.68 -38.65 0.24
CA PHE A 10 17.07 -39.27 -0.93
C PHE A 10 17.96 -39.14 -2.19
N LEU A 11 18.48 -37.95 -2.47
CA LEU A 11 19.33 -37.70 -3.63
C LEU A 11 20.68 -38.42 -3.50
N ASP A 12 21.25 -38.49 -2.30
CA ASP A 12 22.52 -39.17 -2.07
C ASP A 12 22.43 -40.67 -2.31
N GLY A 13 21.29 -41.29 -1.98
CA GLY A 13 21.01 -42.70 -2.25
C GLY A 13 20.75 -43.03 -3.73
N ASN A 14 20.16 -42.09 -4.49
CA ASN A 14 19.73 -42.33 -5.87
C ASN A 14 20.73 -41.82 -6.94
N ILE A 15 21.51 -40.79 -6.64
CA ILE A 15 22.50 -40.25 -7.59
C ILE A 15 23.82 -41.01 -7.46
N LYS A 16 24.24 -41.68 -8.54
CA LYS A 16 25.54 -42.38 -8.62
C LYS A 16 26.71 -41.47 -8.25
N SER A 17 27.65 -42.00 -7.48
CA SER A 17 28.92 -41.33 -7.15
C SER A 17 29.69 -40.95 -8.41
N GLY A 18 30.03 -39.66 -8.54
CA GLY A 18 30.76 -39.11 -9.69
C GLY A 18 31.04 -37.62 -9.52
N GLY A 19 31.91 -37.06 -10.36
CA GLY A 19 32.40 -35.68 -10.23
C GLY A 19 31.31 -34.58 -10.26
N ASN A 20 30.14 -34.87 -10.84
CA ASN A 20 29.03 -33.93 -10.92
C ASN A 20 28.00 -34.06 -9.79
N LYS A 21 28.09 -35.09 -8.92
CA LYS A 21 27.05 -35.39 -7.91
C LYS A 21 26.69 -34.19 -7.05
N LYS A 22 27.70 -33.53 -6.48
CA LYS A 22 27.52 -32.35 -5.62
C LYS A 22 26.81 -31.21 -6.35
N ARG A 23 27.20 -30.95 -7.60
CA ARG A 23 26.58 -29.90 -8.43
C ARG A 23 25.12 -30.24 -8.75
N ASP A 24 24.84 -31.49 -9.12
CA ASP A 24 23.50 -31.94 -9.45
C ASP A 24 22.56 -31.84 -8.23
N ILE A 25 23.05 -32.16 -7.02
CA ILE A 25 22.30 -31.95 -5.77
C ILE A 25 21.99 -30.46 -5.55
N GLU A 26 22.97 -29.57 -5.68
CA GLU A 26 22.74 -28.13 -5.49
C GLU A 26 21.75 -27.54 -6.51
N ILE A 27 21.75 -28.01 -7.75
CA ILE A 27 20.76 -27.60 -8.76
C ILE A 27 19.33 -27.97 -8.32
N ILE A 28 19.16 -29.20 -7.83
CA ILE A 28 17.84 -29.69 -7.37
C ILE A 28 17.40 -28.93 -6.12
N LYS A 29 18.30 -28.71 -5.16
CA LYS A 29 18.02 -27.91 -3.96
C LYS A 29 17.61 -26.47 -4.31
N TYR A 30 18.32 -25.84 -5.25
CA TYR A 30 17.98 -24.51 -5.75
C TYR A 30 16.58 -24.50 -6.39
N TYR A 31 16.27 -25.47 -7.25
CA TYR A 31 14.97 -25.55 -7.92
C TYR A 31 13.79 -25.71 -6.95
N TYR A 32 13.99 -26.42 -5.85
CA TYR A 32 13.01 -26.57 -4.77
C TYR A 32 13.08 -25.45 -3.71
N GLY A 33 13.78 -24.36 -4.00
CA GLY A 33 13.78 -23.13 -3.22
C GLY A 33 14.45 -23.26 -1.86
N LEU A 34 15.40 -24.18 -1.70
CA LEU A 34 16.13 -24.33 -0.44
C LEU A 34 17.15 -23.20 -0.19
N HIS A 35 17.39 -22.34 -1.19
CA HIS A 35 18.23 -21.15 -1.07
C HIS A 35 18.02 -20.17 -2.25
N GLU A 36 18.42 -18.92 -2.04
CA GLU A 36 18.63 -17.83 -3.02
C GLU A 36 17.40 -17.26 -3.76
N SER A 37 16.48 -18.09 -4.26
CA SER A 37 15.36 -17.63 -5.10
C SER A 37 13.98 -17.92 -4.49
N PRO A 38 13.10 -16.89 -4.34
CA PRO A 38 11.73 -17.06 -3.86
C PRO A 38 10.84 -17.96 -4.72
N TRP A 39 11.05 -17.97 -6.04
CA TRP A 39 10.33 -18.84 -6.97
C TRP A 39 11.25 -19.30 -8.11
N PRO A 40 12.07 -20.33 -7.85
CA PRO A 40 13.00 -20.88 -8.83
C PRO A 40 12.22 -21.49 -10.01
N THR A 41 12.61 -21.13 -11.23
CA THR A 41 12.12 -21.80 -12.45
C THR A 41 13.22 -22.61 -13.13
N LEU A 42 12.84 -23.45 -14.10
CA LEU A 42 13.81 -24.18 -14.92
C LEU A 42 14.78 -23.23 -15.64
N ASP A 43 14.27 -22.12 -16.18
CA ASP A 43 15.10 -21.12 -16.87
C ASP A 43 16.04 -20.39 -15.90
N GLU A 44 15.55 -19.99 -14.72
CA GLU A 44 16.38 -19.33 -13.71
C GLU A 44 17.47 -20.27 -13.20
N THR A 45 17.12 -21.52 -12.95
CA THR A 45 18.06 -22.56 -12.52
C THR A 45 19.12 -22.80 -13.59
N ALA A 46 18.74 -22.86 -14.87
CA ALA A 46 19.68 -22.99 -15.98
C ALA A 46 20.68 -21.83 -16.02
N ASN A 47 20.18 -20.59 -15.90
CA ASN A 47 21.01 -19.39 -15.89
C ASN A 47 21.93 -19.35 -14.67
N ARG A 48 21.41 -19.64 -13.47
CA ARG A 48 22.14 -19.58 -12.20
C ARG A 48 23.35 -20.51 -12.15
N PHE A 49 23.22 -21.71 -12.73
CA PHE A 49 24.28 -22.71 -12.75
C PHE A 49 25.04 -22.77 -14.09
N ASN A 50 24.69 -21.90 -15.05
CA ASN A 50 25.23 -21.88 -16.40
C ASN A 50 25.09 -23.25 -17.11
N ILE A 51 23.91 -23.87 -17.02
CA ILE A 51 23.60 -25.20 -17.57
C ILE A 51 22.61 -25.05 -18.71
N GLY A 52 23.12 -24.61 -19.86
CA GLY A 52 22.40 -24.65 -21.14
C GLY A 52 20.97 -24.11 -21.08
N THR A 53 19.99 -24.98 -21.31
CA THR A 53 18.57 -24.63 -21.47
C THR A 53 17.69 -25.17 -20.34
N ARG A 54 16.48 -24.63 -20.17
CA ARG A 54 15.44 -25.19 -19.27
C ARG A 54 15.21 -26.69 -19.47
N GLU A 55 15.34 -27.16 -20.70
CA GLU A 55 15.14 -28.57 -21.03
C GLU A 55 16.19 -29.47 -20.36
N ARG A 56 17.42 -28.97 -20.24
CA ARG A 56 18.51 -29.70 -19.57
C ARG A 56 18.29 -29.80 -18.07
N ILE A 57 17.77 -28.74 -17.45
CA ILE A 57 17.35 -28.78 -16.03
C ILE A 57 16.18 -29.74 -15.84
N ARG A 58 15.18 -29.71 -16.73
CA ARG A 58 14.05 -30.66 -16.69
C ARG A 58 14.52 -32.12 -16.76
N GLN A 59 15.41 -32.43 -17.70
CA GLN A 59 15.99 -33.77 -17.84
C GLN A 59 16.78 -34.19 -16.60
N LEU A 60 17.54 -33.27 -16.00
CA LEU A 60 18.26 -33.52 -14.76
C LEU A 60 17.28 -33.85 -13.63
N LEU A 61 16.24 -33.03 -13.41
CA LEU A 61 15.23 -33.26 -12.38
C LEU A 61 14.51 -34.61 -12.58
N ASN A 62 14.15 -34.94 -13.82
CA ASN A 62 13.52 -36.22 -14.14
C ASN A 62 14.45 -37.39 -13.76
N CYS A 63 15.64 -37.43 -14.36
CA CYS A 63 16.53 -38.58 -14.24
C CYS A 63 17.24 -38.71 -12.88
N LYS A 64 17.19 -37.68 -12.02
CA LYS A 64 17.85 -37.68 -10.71
C LYS A 64 16.87 -37.68 -9.53
N PHE A 65 15.61 -37.31 -9.76
CA PHE A 65 14.63 -37.18 -8.68
C PHE A 65 13.24 -37.68 -9.09
N ARG A 66 12.58 -37.06 -10.07
CA ARG A 66 11.15 -37.33 -10.35
C ARG A 66 10.88 -38.76 -10.77
N ASP A 67 11.76 -39.38 -11.56
CA ASP A 67 11.58 -40.75 -12.05
C ASP A 67 11.68 -41.82 -10.94
N TYR A 68 12.24 -41.46 -9.77
CA TYR A 68 12.47 -42.37 -8.65
C TYR A 68 11.68 -41.99 -7.39
N SER A 69 10.97 -40.86 -7.43
CA SER A 69 10.26 -40.33 -6.28
C SER A 69 8.76 -40.55 -6.40
N ASN A 70 8.10 -40.56 -5.25
CA ASN A 70 6.67 -40.64 -5.10
C ASN A 70 6.24 -39.78 -3.89
N LYS A 71 4.94 -39.66 -3.67
CA LYS A 71 4.35 -38.88 -2.56
C LYS A 71 4.89 -39.20 -1.15
N ASP A 72 5.55 -40.34 -0.96
CA ASP A 72 6.08 -40.81 0.32
C ASP A 72 7.61 -40.68 0.40
N SER A 73 8.28 -40.24 -0.67
CA SER A 73 9.74 -40.10 -0.73
C SER A 73 10.31 -39.06 0.23
N ILE A 74 9.53 -38.03 0.57
CA ILE A 74 9.90 -36.97 1.50
C ILE A 74 8.78 -36.89 2.56
N THR A 75 8.92 -37.65 3.64
CA THR A 75 7.83 -37.85 4.62
C THR A 75 7.51 -36.56 5.39
N SER A 76 8.52 -35.72 5.63
CA SER A 76 8.38 -34.39 6.24
C SER A 76 7.43 -33.45 5.49
N LEU A 77 7.19 -33.67 4.19
CA LEU A 77 6.18 -32.90 3.43
C LEU A 77 4.76 -33.16 3.90
N ARG A 78 4.45 -34.34 4.45
CA ARG A 78 3.13 -34.60 5.02
C ARG A 78 2.86 -33.66 6.19
N HIS A 79 3.83 -33.52 7.09
CA HIS A 79 3.72 -32.59 8.22
C HIS A 79 3.60 -31.12 7.75
N PHE A 80 4.32 -30.74 6.69
CA PHE A 80 4.16 -29.44 6.05
C PHE A 80 2.74 -29.21 5.54
N VAL A 81 2.17 -30.21 4.84
CA VAL A 81 0.80 -30.14 4.30
C VAL A 81 -0.25 -30.13 5.42
N ASP A 82 -0.05 -30.91 6.49
CA ASP A 82 -0.93 -30.93 7.66
C ASP A 82 -0.98 -29.55 8.34
N ILE A 83 0.19 -28.90 8.52
CA ILE A 83 0.26 -27.54 9.05
C ILE A 83 -0.45 -26.56 8.10
N LEU A 84 -0.19 -26.65 6.79
CA LEU A 84 -0.85 -25.80 5.80
C LEU A 84 -2.38 -25.94 5.87
N GLN A 85 -2.88 -27.17 5.95
CA GLN A 85 -4.31 -27.51 6.01
C GLN A 85 -4.98 -27.20 7.36
N SER A 86 -4.19 -26.89 8.40
CA SER A 86 -4.71 -26.60 9.74
C SER A 86 -5.51 -25.29 9.87
N ARG A 87 -5.46 -24.40 8.86
CA ARG A 87 -6.18 -23.12 8.85
C ARG A 87 -6.87 -22.88 7.51
N GLU A 88 -7.97 -22.15 7.51
CA GLU A 88 -8.70 -21.82 6.27
C GLU A 88 -7.88 -21.03 5.24
N TYR A 89 -6.97 -20.20 5.73
CA TYR A 89 -6.04 -19.43 4.93
C TYR A 89 -4.77 -19.14 5.73
N TRP A 90 -3.73 -18.69 5.03
CA TRP A 90 -2.57 -18.07 5.64
C TRP A 90 -2.16 -16.81 4.88
N LEU A 91 -1.73 -15.78 5.61
CA LEU A 91 -0.84 -14.80 5.00
C LEU A 91 0.50 -15.50 4.74
N THR A 92 1.09 -15.33 3.56
CA THR A 92 2.32 -16.07 3.20
C THR A 92 3.43 -15.83 4.22
N SER A 93 3.60 -14.59 4.67
CA SER A 93 4.61 -14.22 5.67
C SER A 93 4.37 -14.83 7.06
N GLU A 94 3.12 -15.05 7.45
CA GLU A 94 2.77 -15.73 8.70
C GLU A 94 3.06 -17.22 8.59
N PHE A 95 2.70 -17.83 7.46
CA PHE A 95 2.98 -19.24 7.20
C PHE A 95 4.48 -19.50 7.19
N GLU A 96 5.27 -18.67 6.50
CA GLU A 96 6.74 -18.73 6.49
C GLU A 96 7.33 -18.70 7.91
N LYS A 97 6.92 -17.74 8.73
CA LYS A 97 7.36 -17.67 10.13
C LYS A 97 6.97 -18.91 10.92
N HIS A 98 5.72 -19.36 10.76
CA HIS A 98 5.18 -20.50 11.48
C HIS A 98 5.91 -21.79 11.10
N ILE A 99 6.11 -22.06 9.81
CA ILE A 99 6.74 -23.28 9.32
C ILE A 99 8.23 -23.30 9.64
N THR A 100 8.93 -22.18 9.60
CA THR A 100 10.34 -22.09 10.05
C THR A 100 10.45 -22.36 11.55
N ALA A 101 9.50 -21.91 12.37
CA ALA A 101 9.50 -22.20 13.82
C ALA A 101 9.33 -23.69 14.14
N THR A 102 8.74 -24.48 13.23
CA THR A 102 8.66 -25.95 13.37
C THR A 102 9.95 -26.69 13.01
N ASN A 103 10.98 -25.99 12.53
CA ASN A 103 12.21 -26.56 11.96
C ASN A 103 11.99 -27.48 10.74
N LEU A 104 10.84 -27.43 10.07
CA LEU A 104 10.63 -28.18 8.82
C LEU A 104 11.44 -27.59 7.65
N ILE A 105 11.59 -26.26 7.63
CA ILE A 105 12.39 -25.53 6.65
C ILE A 105 13.32 -24.53 7.35
N SER A 106 14.39 -24.13 6.66
CA SER A 106 15.32 -23.10 7.17
C SER A 106 14.80 -21.68 6.91
N GLN A 107 15.45 -20.68 7.51
CA GLN A 107 15.17 -19.26 7.23
C GLN A 107 15.54 -18.83 5.79
N HIS A 108 16.35 -19.63 5.10
CA HIS A 108 16.77 -19.39 3.72
C HIS A 108 15.93 -20.15 2.70
N THR A 109 14.96 -20.94 3.18
CA THR A 109 14.06 -21.72 2.33
C THR A 109 12.83 -20.92 1.97
N HIS A 110 12.47 -20.94 0.69
CA HIS A 110 11.32 -20.24 0.14
C HIS A 110 10.14 -21.19 -0.07
N VAL A 111 8.98 -20.85 0.50
CA VAL A 111 7.80 -21.72 0.53
C VAL A 111 7.31 -22.06 -0.88
N LYS A 112 7.37 -21.15 -1.86
CA LYS A 112 6.94 -21.48 -3.23
C LYS A 112 7.83 -22.53 -3.89
N GLY A 113 9.12 -22.60 -3.56
CA GLY A 113 9.98 -23.69 -4.01
C GLY A 113 9.57 -25.05 -3.44
N ILE A 114 9.11 -25.09 -2.19
CA ILE A 114 8.52 -26.31 -1.60
C ILE A 114 7.24 -26.70 -2.33
N PHE A 115 6.47 -25.76 -2.86
CA PHE A 115 5.33 -26.07 -3.72
C PHE A 115 5.74 -26.72 -5.05
N ASN A 116 6.88 -26.35 -5.65
CA ASN A 116 7.42 -27.08 -6.81
C ASN A 116 7.67 -28.56 -6.45
N LEU A 117 8.15 -28.84 -5.23
CA LEU A 117 8.39 -30.20 -4.74
C LEU A 117 7.08 -30.96 -4.51
N ILE A 118 6.08 -30.32 -3.89
CA ILE A 118 4.72 -30.87 -3.70
C ILE A 118 4.10 -31.24 -5.05
N GLU A 119 4.21 -30.36 -6.05
CA GLU A 119 3.72 -30.58 -7.40
C GLU A 119 4.43 -31.77 -8.08
N ASP A 120 5.76 -31.81 -8.04
CA ASP A 120 6.56 -32.88 -8.65
C ASP A 120 6.29 -34.26 -8.00
N LEU A 121 5.91 -34.29 -6.72
CA LEU A 121 5.54 -35.51 -6.00
C LEU A 121 4.05 -35.87 -6.12
N ASN A 122 3.26 -35.10 -6.86
CA ASN A 122 1.81 -35.25 -6.99
C ASN A 122 1.08 -35.28 -5.62
N ILE A 123 1.51 -34.44 -4.68
CA ILE A 123 0.85 -34.28 -3.38
C ILE A 123 -0.22 -33.20 -3.53
N ASP A 124 -1.49 -33.55 -3.32
CA ASP A 124 -2.56 -32.54 -3.26
C ASP A 124 -2.56 -31.85 -1.90
N CYS A 125 -2.13 -30.59 -1.86
CA CYS A 125 -2.20 -29.77 -0.66
C CYS A 125 -3.53 -29.00 -0.55
N GLY A 126 -4.26 -28.80 -1.65
CA GLY A 126 -5.50 -28.01 -1.67
C GLY A 126 -5.35 -26.48 -1.65
N TYR A 127 -4.12 -25.93 -1.63
CA TYR A 127 -3.85 -24.49 -1.56
C TYR A 127 -3.19 -23.96 -2.83
N GLU A 128 -3.32 -22.66 -3.04
CA GLU A 128 -2.57 -21.91 -4.04
C GLU A 128 -2.24 -20.51 -3.51
N PHE A 129 -1.22 -19.89 -4.10
CA PHE A 129 -0.86 -18.50 -3.81
C PHE A 129 -1.77 -17.54 -4.58
N TYR A 130 -2.29 -16.54 -3.90
CA TYR A 130 -3.12 -15.49 -4.49
C TYR A 130 -2.58 -14.09 -4.16
N SER A 131 -2.77 -13.16 -5.10
CA SER A 131 -2.60 -11.73 -4.89
C SER A 131 -3.75 -11.13 -4.07
N PRO A 132 -3.62 -9.88 -3.58
CA PRO A 132 -4.71 -9.16 -2.92
C PRO A 132 -6.01 -9.09 -3.73
N GLU A 133 -5.91 -9.08 -5.07
CA GLU A 133 -7.05 -9.09 -5.99
C GLU A 133 -7.63 -10.50 -6.25
N LEU A 134 -7.21 -11.51 -5.49
CA LEU A 134 -7.63 -12.91 -5.63
C LEU A 134 -7.37 -13.50 -7.03
N LYS A 135 -6.26 -13.05 -7.64
CA LYS A 135 -5.66 -13.66 -8.84
C LYS A 135 -4.56 -14.61 -8.41
N VAL A 136 -4.41 -15.73 -9.11
CA VAL A 136 -3.31 -16.66 -8.83
C VAL A 136 -1.99 -15.92 -8.98
N ALA A 137 -1.09 -16.09 -8.00
CA ALA A 137 0.18 -15.40 -7.97
C ALA A 137 1.03 -15.77 -9.20
N THR A 138 1.60 -14.76 -9.82
CA THR A 138 2.60 -14.90 -10.89
C THR A 138 3.99 -14.76 -10.30
N ARG A 139 5.02 -15.15 -11.06
CA ARG A 139 6.41 -15.01 -10.64
C ARG A 139 6.75 -13.60 -10.16
N ASN A 140 6.24 -12.59 -10.86
CA ASN A 140 6.49 -11.19 -10.53
C ASN A 140 5.79 -10.75 -9.24
N SER A 141 4.76 -11.48 -8.79
CA SER A 141 4.04 -11.14 -7.54
C SER A 141 4.60 -11.84 -6.30
N ILE A 142 5.50 -12.82 -6.45
CA ILE A 142 6.06 -13.56 -5.32
C ILE A 142 7.39 -12.95 -4.90
N GLY A 143 7.56 -12.73 -3.59
CA GLY A 143 8.76 -12.10 -3.01
C GLY A 143 8.80 -10.58 -3.14
N ILE A 144 7.93 -9.98 -3.96
CA ILE A 144 7.75 -8.52 -4.05
C ILE A 144 6.68 -8.12 -3.02
N ASN A 145 7.11 -7.48 -1.93
CA ASN A 145 6.30 -6.88 -0.87
C ASN A 145 5.58 -7.81 0.13
N ASN A 146 5.73 -9.14 0.06
CA ASN A 146 5.07 -10.09 0.98
C ASN A 146 3.54 -9.96 1.06
N ASP A 147 2.91 -9.52 -0.03
CA ASP A 147 1.47 -9.22 -0.08
C ASP A 147 0.60 -10.42 -0.55
N THR A 148 1.19 -11.62 -0.65
CA THR A 148 0.48 -12.82 -1.10
C THR A 148 -0.14 -13.59 0.06
N CYS A 149 -1.18 -14.36 -0.26
CA CYS A 149 -1.85 -15.26 0.68
C CYS A 149 -1.87 -16.69 0.11
N LEU A 150 -1.83 -17.68 1.00
CA LEU A 150 -2.12 -19.08 0.70
C LEU A 150 -3.60 -19.34 1.00
N LEU A 151 -4.39 -19.65 -0.03
CA LEU A 151 -5.83 -19.84 0.09
C LEU A 151 -6.23 -21.24 -0.39
N LYS A 152 -7.21 -21.85 0.30
CA LYS A 152 -7.84 -23.08 -0.17
C LYS A 152 -8.50 -22.85 -1.53
N LYS A 153 -8.18 -23.69 -2.51
CA LYS A 153 -8.76 -23.62 -3.87
C LYS A 153 -10.28 -23.72 -3.86
N ALA A 154 -10.84 -24.49 -2.92
CA ALA A 154 -12.28 -24.68 -2.77
C ALA A 154 -13.04 -23.39 -2.37
N HIS A 155 -12.41 -22.47 -1.64
CA HIS A 155 -13.09 -21.30 -1.05
C HIS A 155 -12.94 -20.03 -1.90
N ILE A 156 -12.20 -20.07 -3.00
CA ILE A 156 -11.89 -18.87 -3.79
C ILE A 156 -13.11 -18.14 -4.33
N ASN A 157 -14.18 -18.88 -4.70
CA ASN A 157 -15.40 -18.29 -5.23
C ASN A 157 -16.21 -17.57 -4.16
N GLU A 158 -16.18 -18.06 -2.93
CA GLU A 158 -16.79 -17.39 -1.77
C GLU A 158 -16.01 -16.13 -1.41
N LEU A 159 -14.68 -16.24 -1.29
CA LEU A 159 -13.80 -15.10 -1.01
C LEU A 159 -13.97 -13.96 -2.03
N ARG A 160 -14.12 -14.29 -3.31
CA ARG A 160 -14.41 -13.29 -4.36
C ARG A 160 -15.73 -12.58 -4.15
N LYS A 161 -16.77 -13.28 -3.66
CA LYS A 161 -18.08 -12.65 -3.35
C LYS A 161 -17.95 -11.72 -2.15
N LEU A 162 -17.27 -12.16 -1.09
CA LEU A 162 -17.03 -11.36 0.12
C LEU A 162 -16.20 -10.12 -0.19
N LEU A 163 -15.08 -10.26 -0.93
CA LEU A 163 -14.26 -9.13 -1.36
C LEU A 163 -15.04 -8.16 -2.24
N LYS A 164 -15.83 -8.65 -3.20
CA LYS A 164 -16.68 -7.80 -4.05
C LYS A 164 -17.73 -7.04 -3.23
N LYS A 165 -18.32 -7.69 -2.22
CA LYS A 165 -19.25 -7.05 -1.29
C LYS A 165 -18.57 -5.90 -0.55
N ALA A 166 -17.36 -6.12 -0.02
CA ALA A 166 -16.57 -5.07 0.62
C ALA A 166 -16.21 -3.94 -0.37
N GLN A 167 -15.74 -4.26 -1.57
CA GLN A 167 -15.38 -3.28 -2.61
C GLN A 167 -16.56 -2.39 -3.04
N GLY A 168 -17.79 -2.89 -2.98
CA GLY A 168 -18.98 -2.12 -3.35
C GLY A 168 -19.46 -1.11 -2.31
N LEU A 169 -19.05 -1.21 -1.03
CA LEU A 169 -19.56 -0.34 0.03
C LEU A 169 -19.15 1.14 -0.11
N PRO A 170 -17.88 1.48 -0.42
CA PRO A 170 -17.44 2.87 -0.51
C PRO A 170 -18.18 3.67 -1.59
N GLY A 171 -18.56 3.07 -2.72
CA GLY A 171 -19.30 3.77 -3.77
C GLY A 171 -20.62 4.40 -3.30
N ARG A 172 -21.22 3.86 -2.23
CA ARG A 172 -22.46 4.36 -1.62
C ARG A 172 -22.22 5.27 -0.42
N CYS A 173 -21.19 4.98 0.38
CA CYS A 173 -20.90 5.69 1.64
C CYS A 173 -19.86 6.81 1.50
N GLY A 174 -19.19 6.92 0.36
CA GLY A 174 -17.95 7.68 0.22
C GLY A 174 -16.77 6.86 0.77
N ILE A 175 -16.65 6.79 2.10
CA ILE A 175 -15.70 5.93 2.83
C ILE A 175 -16.53 4.93 3.64
N ALA A 176 -16.23 3.64 3.54
CA ALA A 176 -16.95 2.59 4.25
C ALA A 176 -16.18 2.14 5.50
N ASN A 177 -16.88 1.67 6.52
CA ASN A 177 -16.29 0.93 7.62
C ASN A 177 -16.50 -0.57 7.37
N LEU A 178 -15.43 -1.36 7.45
CA LEU A 178 -15.49 -2.81 7.22
C LEU A 178 -16.37 -3.52 8.26
N ASN A 179 -16.48 -2.98 9.47
CA ASN A 179 -17.32 -3.53 10.53
C ASN A 179 -18.80 -3.61 10.15
N TYR A 180 -19.25 -2.82 9.17
CA TYR A 180 -20.63 -2.85 8.65
C TYR A 180 -21.04 -4.21 8.10
N ILE A 181 -20.08 -4.98 7.59
CA ILE A 181 -20.31 -6.32 7.04
C ILE A 181 -19.59 -7.40 7.84
N LYS A 182 -19.19 -7.12 9.09
CA LYS A 182 -18.40 -8.06 9.91
C LYS A 182 -19.06 -9.43 10.04
N GLU A 183 -20.36 -9.46 10.27
CA GLU A 183 -21.13 -10.70 10.38
C GLU A 183 -21.14 -11.49 9.06
N ASP A 184 -21.21 -10.79 7.93
CA ASP A 184 -21.14 -11.42 6.60
C ASP A 184 -19.76 -11.99 6.29
N LEU A 185 -18.71 -11.37 6.80
CA LEU A 185 -17.32 -11.77 6.57
C LEU A 185 -16.91 -12.96 7.45
N GLY A 186 -17.47 -13.07 8.66
CA GLY A 186 -17.17 -14.15 9.60
C GLY A 186 -15.66 -14.33 9.83
N ASP A 187 -15.18 -15.56 9.71
CA ASP A 187 -13.78 -15.93 9.91
C ASP A 187 -12.83 -15.33 8.87
N TYR A 188 -13.34 -14.83 7.74
CA TYR A 188 -12.55 -14.18 6.71
C TYR A 188 -12.37 -12.67 6.93
N TYR A 189 -12.88 -12.09 8.03
CA TYR A 189 -12.77 -10.65 8.29
C TYR A 189 -11.32 -10.13 8.16
N GLN A 190 -10.37 -10.79 8.84
CA GLN A 190 -8.96 -10.37 8.83
C GLN A 190 -8.31 -10.57 7.46
N LEU A 191 -8.64 -11.65 6.75
CA LEU A 191 -8.19 -11.85 5.39
C LEU A 191 -8.70 -10.72 4.48
N ILE A 192 -10.00 -10.42 4.50
CA ILE A 192 -10.58 -9.37 3.65
C ILE A 192 -9.98 -8.00 3.98
N LEU A 193 -9.76 -7.69 5.26
CA LEU A 193 -9.05 -6.48 5.67
C LEU A 193 -7.65 -6.42 5.03
N PHE A 194 -6.86 -7.48 5.16
CA PHE A 194 -5.54 -7.58 4.55
C PHE A 194 -5.61 -7.39 3.02
N LEU A 195 -6.55 -8.05 2.34
CA LEU A 195 -6.72 -7.92 0.90
C LEU A 195 -7.07 -6.48 0.51
N ILE A 196 -7.90 -5.78 1.29
CA ILE A 196 -8.22 -4.36 1.06
C ILE A 196 -6.98 -3.51 1.27
N GLU A 197 -6.26 -3.64 2.39
CA GLU A 197 -5.05 -2.87 2.71
C GLU A 197 -3.94 -3.03 1.66
N LYS A 198 -3.86 -4.21 1.04
CA LYS A 198 -2.86 -4.52 0.02
C LYS A 198 -3.35 -4.36 -1.41
N SER A 199 -4.63 -4.04 -1.60
CA SER A 199 -5.18 -3.77 -2.93
C SER A 199 -4.64 -2.47 -3.49
N LYS A 200 -4.41 -2.45 -4.81
CA LYS A 200 -4.03 -1.22 -5.53
C LYS A 200 -5.07 -0.11 -5.35
N ASN A 201 -4.59 1.12 -5.23
CA ASN A 201 -5.41 2.33 -5.06
C ASN A 201 -6.36 2.24 -3.85
N SER A 202 -6.03 1.43 -2.85
CA SER A 202 -6.81 1.41 -1.61
C SER A 202 -6.27 2.47 -0.65
N TRP A 203 -7.19 3.15 0.01
CA TRP A 203 -6.89 3.93 1.19
C TRP A 203 -7.57 3.26 2.39
N VAL A 204 -6.81 3.04 3.46
CA VAL A 204 -7.30 2.41 4.70
C VAL A 204 -6.82 3.20 5.91
N LYS A 205 -7.71 3.38 6.89
CA LYS A 205 -7.42 4.01 8.17
C LYS A 205 -8.09 3.26 9.31
N ALA A 206 -7.29 2.81 10.27
CA ALA A 206 -7.78 2.28 11.53
C ALA A 206 -8.15 3.41 12.51
N ASN A 207 -9.24 3.22 13.25
CA ASN A 207 -9.68 4.09 14.35
C ASN A 207 -10.24 3.22 15.49
N GLY A 208 -9.40 2.88 16.47
CA GLY A 208 -9.77 1.89 17.49
C GLY A 208 -10.02 0.52 16.84
N SER A 209 -11.22 -0.04 17.05
CA SER A 209 -11.64 -1.30 16.41
C SER A 209 -12.23 -1.13 15.01
N ASP A 210 -12.35 0.10 14.52
CA ASP A 210 -12.93 0.40 13.21
C ASP A 210 -11.88 0.48 12.11
N TYR A 211 -12.24 -0.02 10.93
CA TYR A 211 -11.39 -0.02 9.75
C TYR A 211 -12.13 0.68 8.61
N TRP A 212 -11.72 1.92 8.35
CA TRP A 212 -12.31 2.76 7.31
C TRP A 212 -11.53 2.63 6.01
N TYR A 213 -12.22 2.50 4.89
CA TYR A 213 -11.57 2.33 3.60
C TYR A 213 -12.35 2.92 2.43
N ILE A 214 -11.61 3.24 1.39
CA ILE A 214 -12.10 3.69 0.08
C ILE A 214 -11.16 3.14 -0.98
N PHE A 215 -11.73 2.68 -2.09
CA PHE A 215 -10.95 2.42 -3.29
C PHE A 215 -10.94 3.69 -4.14
N GLU A 216 -9.75 4.21 -4.36
CA GLU A 216 -9.45 5.39 -5.15
C GLU A 216 -9.39 5.03 -6.65
N ASN A 217 -10.34 4.20 -7.08
CA ASN A 217 -10.63 3.89 -8.47
C ASN A 217 -12.04 4.44 -8.81
N ARG A 218 -12.26 4.72 -10.10
CA ARG A 218 -13.41 5.52 -10.59
C ARG A 218 -14.77 5.02 -10.06
N ASP A 219 -15.71 5.96 -9.92
CA ASP A 219 -17.07 5.86 -9.35
C ASP A 219 -17.20 5.90 -7.81
N ASN A 220 -16.42 6.75 -7.14
CA ASN A 220 -16.64 7.09 -5.73
C ASN A 220 -17.31 8.46 -5.55
N THR A 221 -18.25 8.55 -4.60
CA THR A 221 -19.02 9.78 -4.36
C THR A 221 -18.18 10.95 -3.86
N ILE A 222 -17.19 10.71 -3.00
CA ILE A 222 -16.29 11.75 -2.50
C ILE A 222 -15.38 12.25 -3.62
N ILE A 223 -14.88 11.34 -4.47
CA ILE A 223 -14.10 11.71 -5.65
C ILE A 223 -14.96 12.57 -6.58
N ASN A 224 -16.19 12.15 -6.91
CA ASN A 224 -17.12 12.92 -7.74
C ASN A 224 -17.41 14.32 -7.15
N TYR A 225 -17.43 14.47 -5.83
CA TYR A 225 -17.55 15.78 -5.19
C TYR A 225 -16.29 16.64 -5.41
N CYS A 226 -15.09 16.05 -5.28
CA CYS A 226 -13.84 16.72 -5.61
C CYS A 226 -13.80 17.17 -7.08
N GLU A 227 -14.12 16.28 -8.03
CA GLU A 227 -14.12 16.58 -9.47
C GLU A 227 -14.99 17.80 -9.79
N LYS A 228 -16.16 17.92 -9.14
CA LYS A 228 -17.07 19.05 -9.31
C LYS A 228 -16.55 20.34 -8.68
N ILE A 229 -16.12 20.27 -7.42
CA ILE A 229 -15.71 21.46 -6.66
C ILE A 229 -14.46 22.07 -7.28
N PHE A 230 -13.43 21.26 -7.51
CA PHE A 230 -12.12 21.75 -7.96
C PHE A 230 -12.10 22.11 -9.45
N GLY A 231 -13.19 21.82 -10.18
CA GLY A 231 -13.44 22.43 -11.50
C GLY A 231 -13.67 23.95 -11.43
N VAL A 232 -14.05 24.48 -10.26
CA VAL A 232 -14.38 25.91 -10.07
C VAL A 232 -13.72 26.57 -8.86
N ILE A 233 -13.21 25.80 -7.91
CA ILE A 233 -12.51 26.26 -6.70
C ILE A 233 -11.04 25.88 -6.76
N HIS A 234 -10.13 26.80 -6.38
CA HIS A 234 -8.69 26.56 -6.46
C HIS A 234 -8.16 25.67 -5.32
N SER A 235 -8.45 26.03 -4.06
CA SER A 235 -7.99 25.37 -2.85
C SER A 235 -9.02 25.57 -1.74
N ILE A 236 -9.06 24.64 -0.78
CA ILE A 236 -10.02 24.67 0.34
C ILE A 236 -9.37 24.14 1.60
N ASP A 237 -9.65 24.78 2.74
CA ASP A 237 -9.37 24.20 4.05
C ASP A 237 -9.94 22.77 4.17
N SER A 238 -9.07 21.86 4.58
CA SER A 238 -9.38 20.42 4.59
C SER A 238 -10.50 20.05 5.56
N TYR A 239 -10.63 20.71 6.71
CA TYR A 239 -11.73 20.47 7.66
C TYR A 239 -13.07 21.03 7.17
N LYS A 240 -13.04 22.22 6.57
CA LYS A 240 -14.22 22.81 5.92
C LYS A 240 -14.73 21.91 4.79
N LEU A 241 -13.83 21.36 3.99
CA LEU A 241 -14.17 20.41 2.93
C LEU A 241 -14.76 19.11 3.50
N ALA A 242 -14.13 18.52 4.52
CA ALA A 242 -14.62 17.31 5.19
C ALA A 242 -16.03 17.49 5.76
N SER A 243 -16.28 18.62 6.44
CA SER A 243 -17.59 18.96 7.01
C SER A 243 -18.66 19.10 5.93
N THR A 244 -18.30 19.71 4.79
CA THR A 244 -19.21 19.86 3.65
C THR A 244 -19.53 18.52 3.00
N PHE A 245 -18.54 17.65 2.85
CA PHE A 245 -18.73 16.28 2.33
C PHE A 245 -19.61 15.44 3.24
N ARG A 246 -19.42 15.50 4.56
CA ARG A 246 -20.29 14.83 5.52
C ARG A 246 -21.75 15.26 5.33
N ASN A 247 -22.01 16.56 5.24
CA ASN A 247 -23.36 17.11 5.05
C ASN A 247 -23.96 16.77 3.67
N SER A 248 -23.10 16.67 2.63
CA SER A 248 -23.51 16.29 1.28
C SER A 248 -23.91 14.82 1.19
N LEU A 249 -23.20 13.95 1.91
CA LEU A 249 -23.52 12.52 2.02
C LEU A 249 -24.87 12.27 2.69
N ASP A 250 -25.29 13.09 3.66
CA ASP A 250 -26.62 12.98 4.31
C ASP A 250 -27.81 13.11 3.33
N GLY A 251 -27.59 13.68 2.14
CA GLY A 251 -28.61 13.77 1.09
C GLY A 251 -28.84 12.47 0.33
N ARG A 252 -28.09 11.42 0.66
CA ARG A 252 -28.19 10.10 0.04
C ARG A 252 -28.85 9.14 1.02
N SER A 253 -29.68 8.23 0.49
CA SER A 253 -30.31 7.20 1.29
C SER A 253 -29.47 5.93 1.21
N TYR A 254 -28.89 5.53 2.34
CA TYR A 254 -28.24 4.24 2.47
C TYR A 254 -28.42 3.69 3.89
N HIS A 255 -28.38 2.36 4.03
CA HIS A 255 -28.68 1.72 5.32
C HIS A 255 -27.49 1.72 6.29
N TYR A 256 -26.27 1.93 5.79
CA TYR A 256 -25.08 2.05 6.62
C TYR A 256 -24.76 3.51 6.96
N PRO A 257 -24.18 3.78 8.14
CA PRO A 257 -23.78 5.13 8.51
C PRO A 257 -22.69 5.71 7.59
N TYR A 258 -22.77 7.02 7.36
CA TYR A 258 -21.74 7.77 6.65
C TYR A 258 -20.49 8.01 7.52
N PRO A 259 -19.31 8.17 6.90
CA PRO A 259 -18.06 8.39 7.63
C PRO A 259 -18.11 9.69 8.44
N PRO A 260 -17.56 9.72 9.67
CA PRO A 260 -17.45 10.94 10.46
C PRO A 260 -16.49 11.94 9.80
N VAL A 261 -16.62 13.22 10.17
CA VAL A 261 -15.83 14.32 9.59
C VAL A 261 -14.33 14.05 9.67
N ASP A 262 -13.83 13.55 10.80
CA ASP A 262 -12.40 13.28 10.98
C ASP A 262 -11.88 12.19 10.05
N MET A 263 -12.71 11.21 9.67
CA MET A 263 -12.32 10.17 8.70
C MET A 263 -12.28 10.73 7.28
N ILE A 264 -13.24 11.57 6.91
CA ILE A 264 -13.20 12.28 5.63
C ILE A 264 -11.97 13.20 5.58
N HIS A 265 -11.71 13.94 6.65
CA HIS A 265 -10.54 14.80 6.76
C HIS A 265 -9.23 14.01 6.62
N ALA A 266 -9.09 12.88 7.32
CA ALA A 266 -7.93 12.00 7.18
C ALA A 266 -7.72 11.52 5.74
N TYR A 267 -8.80 11.12 5.05
CA TYR A 267 -8.75 10.76 3.64
C TYR A 267 -8.30 11.94 2.77
N LEU A 268 -8.89 13.12 2.95
CA LEU A 268 -8.54 14.31 2.19
C LEU A 268 -7.05 14.67 2.33
N LYS A 269 -6.47 14.43 3.50
CA LYS A 269 -5.05 14.69 3.80
C LYS A 269 -4.10 13.63 3.24
N SER A 270 -4.56 12.46 2.84
CA SER A 270 -3.65 11.36 2.45
C SER A 270 -4.03 10.63 1.15
N SER A 271 -5.04 11.13 0.43
CA SER A 271 -5.48 10.62 -0.86
C SER A 271 -4.45 10.81 -1.98
N ILE A 272 -4.38 9.85 -2.91
CA ILE A 272 -3.61 9.97 -4.16
C ILE A 272 -4.12 11.07 -5.09
N PHE A 273 -5.32 11.60 -4.90
CA PHE A 273 -5.87 12.65 -5.78
C PHE A 273 -5.78 14.05 -5.19
N LEU A 274 -5.28 14.19 -3.96
CA LEU A 274 -5.20 15.46 -3.27
C LEU A 274 -3.76 15.85 -2.95
N VAL A 275 -3.48 17.14 -3.08
CA VAL A 275 -2.20 17.77 -2.74
C VAL A 275 -2.44 18.62 -1.51
N ASN A 276 -1.61 18.41 -0.50
CA ASN A 276 -1.71 19.12 0.76
C ASN A 276 -0.76 20.30 0.80
N SER A 277 -1.28 21.43 1.24
CA SER A 277 -0.50 22.53 1.81
C SER A 277 -0.69 22.54 3.34
N SER A 278 -0.16 23.54 4.04
CA SER A 278 -0.20 23.63 5.50
C SER A 278 -1.61 23.47 6.10
N SER A 279 -2.66 23.96 5.43
CA SER A 279 -4.08 23.80 5.83
C SER A 279 -4.99 23.36 4.68
N ASP A 280 -4.66 23.78 3.45
CA ASP A 280 -5.56 23.65 2.31
C ASP A 280 -5.22 22.42 1.46
N VAL A 281 -6.24 21.88 0.82
CA VAL A 281 -6.14 20.79 -0.16
C VAL A 281 -6.49 21.27 -1.56
N LYS A 282 -5.82 20.67 -2.54
CA LYS A 282 -6.06 20.85 -3.98
C LYS A 282 -6.27 19.49 -4.63
N PHE A 283 -7.22 19.38 -5.54
CA PHE A 283 -7.43 18.16 -6.32
C PHE A 283 -6.67 18.21 -7.64
N ILE A 284 -6.02 17.10 -7.97
CA ILE A 284 -5.20 16.96 -9.18
C ILE A 284 -5.78 15.93 -10.17
N GLY A 285 -6.95 15.37 -9.89
CA GLY A 285 -7.67 14.51 -10.82
C GLY A 285 -8.45 15.30 -11.89
N GLU A 286 -9.10 14.57 -12.78
CA GLU A 286 -9.97 15.13 -13.81
C GLU A 286 -11.18 15.85 -13.18
N THR A 287 -11.57 17.01 -13.70
CA THR A 287 -12.71 17.77 -13.16
C THR A 287 -13.94 17.64 -14.05
N THR A 288 -15.12 17.83 -13.46
CA THR A 288 -16.39 17.74 -14.17
C THR A 288 -17.09 19.09 -14.27
N LYS A 289 -17.90 19.27 -15.32
CA LYS A 289 -18.68 20.49 -15.52
C LYS A 289 -19.85 20.53 -14.55
N LEU A 290 -20.13 21.72 -14.02
CA LEU A 290 -21.33 21.97 -13.23
C LEU A 290 -22.58 21.94 -14.10
N ASN A 291 -23.69 21.47 -13.52
CA ASN A 291 -25.01 21.61 -14.11
C ASN A 291 -25.56 23.04 -13.94
N ASP A 292 -26.73 23.33 -14.52
CA ASP A 292 -27.22 24.71 -14.58
C ASP A 292 -27.61 25.29 -13.20
N ILE A 293 -28.22 24.47 -12.30
CA ILE A 293 -28.53 24.93 -10.95
C ILE A 293 -27.26 25.16 -10.11
N GLU A 294 -26.23 24.34 -10.31
CA GLU A 294 -24.90 24.51 -9.68
C GLU A 294 -24.20 25.79 -10.19
N LYS A 295 -24.29 26.11 -11.50
CA LYS A 295 -23.79 27.38 -12.06
C LYS A 295 -24.53 28.59 -11.47
N ASP A 296 -25.85 28.50 -11.34
CA ASP A 296 -26.65 29.59 -10.76
C ASP A 296 -26.34 29.81 -9.27
N ILE A 297 -25.99 28.75 -8.53
CA ILE A 297 -25.47 28.87 -7.17
C ILE A 297 -24.15 29.65 -7.16
N LEU A 298 -23.23 29.36 -8.08
CA LEU A 298 -21.98 30.13 -8.17
C LEU A 298 -22.26 31.61 -8.43
N ILE A 299 -23.12 31.93 -9.40
CA ILE A 299 -23.49 33.32 -9.74
C ILE A 299 -24.12 34.02 -8.54
N PHE A 300 -24.97 33.33 -7.77
CA PHE A 300 -25.57 33.89 -6.57
C PHE A 300 -24.50 34.31 -5.54
N PHE A 301 -23.50 33.45 -5.31
CA PHE A 301 -22.40 33.70 -4.37
C PHE A 301 -21.30 34.64 -4.91
N GLU A 302 -21.37 35.11 -6.16
CA GLU A 302 -20.51 36.21 -6.64
C GLU A 302 -20.81 37.52 -5.89
N ASN A 303 -22.07 37.72 -5.46
CA ASN A 303 -22.53 38.95 -4.82
C ASN A 303 -22.86 38.77 -3.33
N HIS A 304 -22.70 37.57 -2.78
CA HIS A 304 -23.03 37.26 -1.40
C HIS A 304 -21.91 36.44 -0.79
N THR A 305 -21.32 36.91 0.31
CA THR A 305 -20.34 36.14 1.08
C THR A 305 -21.02 35.07 1.93
N GLU A 306 -22.12 35.44 2.59
CA GLU A 306 -22.97 34.56 3.38
C GLU A 306 -24.45 34.87 3.16
N THR A 307 -25.30 33.86 3.32
CA THR A 307 -26.75 34.01 3.17
C THR A 307 -27.54 33.07 4.06
N SER A 308 -28.87 33.23 4.08
CA SER A 308 -29.80 32.28 4.70
C SER A 308 -30.36 31.29 3.68
N PHE A 309 -30.78 30.11 4.15
CA PHE A 309 -31.49 29.13 3.33
C PHE A 309 -32.66 29.75 2.56
N SER A 310 -33.46 30.59 3.23
CA SER A 310 -34.65 31.22 2.66
C SER A 310 -34.32 32.13 1.47
N ALA A 311 -33.23 32.90 1.57
CA ALA A 311 -32.80 33.80 0.51
C ALA A 311 -32.29 33.02 -0.72
N LEU A 312 -31.42 32.03 -0.50
CA LEU A 312 -30.91 31.17 -1.57
C LEU A 312 -32.04 30.38 -2.25
N LYS A 313 -32.93 29.76 -1.47
CA LYS A 313 -34.09 29.02 -1.97
C LYS A 313 -34.99 29.92 -2.84
N LYS A 314 -35.29 31.14 -2.38
CA LYS A 314 -36.12 32.09 -3.13
C LYS A 314 -35.49 32.44 -4.48
N ASN A 315 -34.18 32.71 -4.51
CA ASN A 315 -33.46 33.02 -5.74
C ASN A 315 -33.54 31.87 -6.76
N LEU A 316 -33.27 30.63 -6.32
CA LEU A 316 -33.30 29.46 -7.21
C LEU A 316 -34.71 29.13 -7.70
N LEU A 317 -35.75 29.30 -6.87
CA LEU A 317 -37.14 29.15 -7.31
C LEU A 317 -37.53 30.19 -8.36
N GLN A 318 -37.07 31.44 -8.22
CA GLN A 318 -37.31 32.50 -9.21
C GLN A 318 -36.64 32.23 -10.56
N LYS A 319 -35.56 31.44 -10.58
CA LYS A 319 -34.90 30.96 -11.80
C LYS A 319 -35.61 29.76 -12.47
N GLY A 320 -36.72 29.29 -11.90
CA GLY A 320 -37.56 28.25 -12.50
C GLY A 320 -37.24 26.81 -12.07
N TYR A 321 -36.34 26.60 -11.10
CA TYR A 321 -36.03 25.26 -10.61
C TYR A 321 -37.15 24.70 -9.71
N GLY A 322 -37.45 23.41 -9.86
CA GLY A 322 -38.45 22.74 -9.02
C GLY A 322 -38.02 22.65 -7.55
N SER A 323 -38.98 22.81 -6.63
CA SER A 323 -38.74 22.85 -5.17
C SER A 323 -37.92 21.68 -4.62
N ALA A 324 -38.15 20.46 -5.10
CA ALA A 324 -37.40 19.28 -4.66
C ALA A 324 -35.92 19.35 -5.07
N ASN A 325 -35.64 19.82 -6.30
CA ASN A 325 -34.28 19.98 -6.79
C ASN A 325 -33.54 21.11 -6.04
N VAL A 326 -34.24 22.21 -5.76
CA VAL A 326 -33.70 23.31 -4.95
C VAL A 326 -33.33 22.83 -3.56
N LEU A 327 -34.23 22.10 -2.88
CA LEU A 327 -33.95 21.59 -1.53
C LEU A 327 -32.72 20.67 -1.50
N LYS A 328 -32.63 19.75 -2.47
CA LYS A 328 -31.50 18.83 -2.59
C LYS A 328 -30.19 19.58 -2.84
N THR A 329 -30.19 20.52 -3.79
CA THR A 329 -28.97 21.25 -4.21
C THR A 329 -28.57 22.35 -3.22
N THR A 330 -29.44 22.75 -2.29
CA THR A 330 -29.08 23.72 -1.23
C THR A 330 -28.59 23.03 0.03
N ASN A 331 -29.25 21.95 0.46
CA ASN A 331 -28.92 21.31 1.73
C ASN A 331 -27.83 20.25 1.64
N HIS A 332 -27.60 19.67 0.46
CA HIS A 332 -26.68 18.54 0.27
C HIS A 332 -25.71 18.75 -0.89
N SER A 333 -25.50 19.99 -1.31
CA SER A 333 -24.53 20.29 -2.37
C SER A 333 -23.11 20.31 -1.83
N PRO A 334 -22.16 19.68 -2.55
CA PRO A 334 -20.75 19.77 -2.21
C PRO A 334 -20.17 21.19 -2.45
N LEU A 335 -20.87 22.07 -3.17
CA LEU A 335 -20.40 23.45 -3.41
C LEU A 335 -20.73 24.40 -2.26
N ILE A 336 -21.64 24.03 -1.36
CA ILE A 336 -22.16 24.93 -0.33
C ILE A 336 -21.69 24.48 1.05
N TYR A 337 -21.00 25.36 1.75
CA TYR A 337 -20.72 25.19 3.16
C TYR A 337 -21.91 25.71 3.98
N VAL A 338 -22.35 24.90 4.93
CA VAL A 338 -23.43 25.24 5.87
C VAL A 338 -22.82 25.33 7.27
N ASP A 339 -22.69 26.56 7.77
CA ASP A 339 -22.25 26.80 9.14
C ASP A 339 -23.43 26.62 10.10
N LYS A 340 -23.26 25.71 11.06
CA LYS A 340 -24.27 25.37 12.07
C LYS A 340 -23.88 25.83 13.49
N THR A 341 -22.76 26.55 13.63
CA THR A 341 -22.19 26.96 14.94
C THR A 341 -23.12 27.89 15.72
N GLN A 342 -23.93 28.70 15.04
CA GLN A 342 -24.89 29.63 15.65
C GLN A 342 -26.20 28.96 16.13
N GLY A 343 -26.26 27.63 16.13
CA GLY A 343 -27.41 26.85 16.61
C GLY A 343 -28.44 26.52 15.54
N ARG A 344 -29.41 25.66 15.90
CA ARG A 344 -30.34 24.96 14.97
C ARG A 344 -31.21 25.85 14.08
N THR A 345 -31.34 27.14 14.39
CA THR A 345 -32.24 28.09 13.70
C THR A 345 -31.49 29.19 12.94
N ARG A 346 -30.16 29.24 13.02
CA ARG A 346 -29.34 30.33 12.47
C ARG A 346 -28.21 29.79 11.60
N TYR A 347 -28.53 28.87 10.69
CA TYR A 347 -27.54 28.38 9.74
C TYR A 347 -27.19 29.44 8.70
N THR A 348 -25.91 29.63 8.44
CA THR A 348 -25.42 30.46 7.33
C THR A 348 -24.90 29.57 6.21
N TYR A 349 -25.14 30.02 4.98
CA TYR A 349 -24.79 29.31 3.76
C TYR A 349 -23.78 30.16 3.01
N SER A 350 -22.66 29.56 2.62
CA SER A 350 -21.60 30.20 1.84
C SER A 350 -21.04 29.26 0.79
N LEU A 351 -20.34 29.82 -0.20
CA LEU A 351 -19.56 29.01 -1.12
C LEU A 351 -18.43 28.30 -0.35
N ILE A 352 -18.17 27.04 -0.69
CA ILE A 352 -17.21 26.20 0.04
C ILE A 352 -15.80 26.78 0.04
N GLY A 353 -15.38 27.41 -1.04
CA GLY A 353 -14.07 28.05 -1.17
C GLY A 353 -14.09 29.19 -2.17
N ARG A 354 -12.91 29.78 -2.41
CA ARG A 354 -12.75 30.88 -3.36
C ARG A 354 -12.76 30.34 -4.80
N ARG A 355 -13.54 30.98 -5.67
CA ARG A 355 -13.55 30.64 -7.09
C ARG A 355 -12.16 30.82 -7.72
N LYS A 356 -11.80 29.88 -8.57
CA LYS A 356 -10.60 29.90 -9.39
C LYS A 356 -10.59 31.12 -10.31
N LEU A 357 -9.50 31.88 -10.28
CA LEU A 357 -9.25 32.98 -11.21
C LEU A 357 -8.38 32.50 -12.39
N LEU A 358 -8.43 33.21 -13.52
CA LEU A 358 -7.56 32.91 -14.68
C LEU A 358 -6.06 32.94 -14.32
N GLN A 359 -5.67 33.76 -13.34
CA GLN A 359 -4.30 33.84 -12.83
C GLN A 359 -3.89 32.59 -12.03
N ASP A 360 -4.85 31.90 -11.40
CA ASP A 360 -4.59 30.66 -10.64
C ASP A 360 -4.29 29.48 -11.58
N GLU A 361 -4.64 29.58 -12.87
CA GLU A 361 -4.29 28.58 -13.90
C GLU A 361 -2.87 28.73 -14.43
N ILE A 362 -2.31 29.93 -14.34
CA ILE A 362 -0.99 30.29 -14.84
C ILE A 362 0.08 30.11 -13.75
N GLN A 363 -0.33 29.89 -12.49
CA GLN A 363 0.61 29.69 -11.37
C GLN A 363 1.45 28.42 -11.58
N GLU A 364 2.77 28.60 -11.69
CA GLU A 364 3.72 27.48 -11.75
C GLU A 364 3.60 26.61 -10.49
N PHE A 365 3.55 25.30 -10.70
CA PHE A 365 3.56 24.34 -9.60
C PHE A 365 4.86 24.50 -8.80
N ASN A 366 4.75 24.45 -7.46
CA ASN A 366 5.95 24.33 -6.65
C ASN A 366 6.63 22.98 -6.94
N SER A 367 7.92 22.86 -6.60
CA SER A 367 8.70 21.66 -6.87
C SER A 367 8.02 20.39 -6.32
N TYR A 368 7.49 20.43 -5.10
CA TYR A 368 6.77 19.30 -4.51
C TYR A 368 5.59 18.83 -5.38
N GLU A 369 4.70 19.75 -5.80
CA GLU A 369 3.55 19.41 -6.64
C GLU A 369 3.98 18.88 -8.02
N LEU A 370 5.05 19.42 -8.61
CA LEU A 370 5.60 18.91 -9.86
C LEU A 370 6.04 17.44 -9.73
N TYR A 371 6.83 17.11 -8.71
CA TYR A 371 7.30 15.73 -8.49
C TYR A 371 6.16 14.80 -8.10
N LEU A 372 5.22 15.27 -7.28
CA LEU A 372 4.04 14.51 -6.89
C LEU A 372 3.17 14.13 -8.11
N ARG A 373 2.94 15.07 -9.04
CA ARG A 373 2.22 14.79 -10.30
C ARG A 373 2.98 13.78 -11.18
N ARG A 374 4.30 13.94 -11.31
CA ARG A 374 5.14 12.98 -12.06
C ARG A 374 5.09 11.57 -11.46
N LEU A 375 5.11 11.46 -10.13
CA LEU A 375 4.99 10.18 -9.44
C LEU A 375 3.60 9.57 -9.64
N ARG A 376 2.54 10.35 -9.45
CA ARG A 376 1.15 9.87 -9.56
C ARG A 376 0.74 9.49 -10.99
N ALA A 377 1.40 10.04 -12.01
CA ALA A 377 1.24 9.58 -13.39
C ALA A 377 1.62 8.09 -13.57
N LEU A 378 2.45 7.52 -12.69
CA LEU A 378 2.81 6.09 -12.72
C LEU A 378 1.64 5.16 -12.33
N LEU A 379 0.53 5.69 -11.80
CA LEU A 379 -0.64 4.89 -11.43
C LEU A 379 -1.35 4.26 -12.64
N GLU A 380 -1.30 4.89 -13.81
CA GLU A 380 -1.95 4.40 -15.03
C GLU A 380 -1.21 3.20 -15.66
N ASP A 381 0.12 3.14 -15.48
CA ASP A 381 0.99 2.12 -16.07
C ASP A 381 1.46 1.03 -15.07
N GLY A 382 1.18 1.22 -13.78
CA GLY A 382 1.79 0.44 -12.70
C GLY A 382 3.24 0.84 -12.43
N THR A 383 3.65 0.81 -11.15
CA THR A 383 5.02 1.16 -10.73
C THR A 383 6.06 0.08 -11.05
N ASP A 384 5.62 -1.10 -11.46
CA ASP A 384 6.46 -2.28 -11.70
C ASP A 384 6.57 -2.54 -13.21
N ASP A 385 7.79 -2.54 -13.77
CA ASP A 385 8.04 -2.83 -15.18
C ASP A 385 8.38 -4.31 -15.44
N THR A 386 7.99 -4.80 -16.62
CA THR A 386 8.30 -6.14 -17.12
C THR A 386 9.58 -6.12 -17.96
N ARG A 387 10.74 -6.03 -17.31
CA ARG A 387 12.05 -6.47 -17.85
C ARG A 387 12.89 -7.07 -16.72
N GLU A 388 13.87 -7.90 -17.07
CA GLU A 388 14.61 -8.83 -16.21
C GLU A 388 15.35 -8.27 -14.97
N GLN A 389 15.14 -7.00 -14.61
CA GLN A 389 15.29 -6.50 -13.25
C GLN A 389 14.17 -5.46 -13.02
N VAL A 390 13.33 -5.67 -12.00
CA VAL A 390 12.20 -4.78 -11.64
C VAL A 390 12.76 -3.42 -11.21
N ALA A 391 12.95 -2.52 -12.17
CA ALA A 391 13.33 -1.14 -11.91
C ALA A 391 12.10 -0.42 -11.35
N ARG A 392 12.15 -0.09 -10.06
CA ARG A 392 11.16 0.73 -9.36
C ARG A 392 11.05 2.10 -10.04
N LYS A 393 10.03 2.32 -10.87
CA LYS A 393 9.91 3.54 -11.69
C LYS A 393 9.87 4.82 -10.84
N GLU A 394 9.24 4.73 -9.66
CA GLU A 394 9.16 5.84 -8.71
C GLU A 394 10.52 6.21 -8.10
N GLN A 395 11.43 5.25 -7.95
CA GLN A 395 12.72 5.46 -7.28
C GLN A 395 13.60 6.46 -8.03
N HIS A 396 13.56 6.44 -9.36
CA HIS A 396 14.32 7.41 -10.18
C HIS A 396 13.81 8.84 -9.97
N ILE A 397 12.48 9.01 -9.93
CA ILE A 397 11.85 10.32 -9.70
C ILE A 397 12.13 10.81 -8.27
N LEU A 398 12.10 9.92 -7.28
CA LEU A 398 12.44 10.21 -5.89
C LEU A 398 13.93 10.54 -5.69
N GLN A 399 14.83 9.91 -6.45
CA GLN A 399 16.25 10.26 -6.49
C GLN A 399 16.45 11.67 -7.06
N GLU A 400 15.79 11.98 -8.17
CA GLU A 400 15.83 13.32 -8.76
C GLU A 400 15.29 14.36 -7.78
N TRP A 401 14.17 14.08 -7.09
CA TRP A 401 13.62 14.95 -6.05
C TRP A 401 14.65 15.30 -4.95
N LEU A 402 15.45 14.34 -4.49
CA LEU A 402 16.44 14.58 -3.44
C LEU A 402 17.70 15.27 -3.96
N PHE A 403 18.17 14.90 -5.16
CA PHE A 403 19.55 15.15 -5.59
C PHE A 403 19.71 15.98 -6.86
N LYS A 404 18.61 16.40 -7.51
CA LYS A 404 18.69 17.21 -8.72
C LYS A 404 19.58 18.43 -8.51
N ASP A 405 20.52 18.60 -9.43
CA ASP A 405 21.50 19.69 -9.48
C ASP A 405 22.44 19.75 -8.25
N LYS A 406 22.56 18.65 -7.48
CA LYS A 406 23.47 18.55 -6.33
C LYS A 406 24.64 17.61 -6.61
N THR A 407 25.80 17.96 -6.05
CA THR A 407 26.97 17.07 -5.98
C THR A 407 27.17 16.47 -4.59
N HIS A 408 26.64 17.14 -3.56
CA HIS A 408 26.71 16.75 -2.15
C HIS A 408 25.37 17.01 -1.45
N GLU A 409 25.09 16.26 -0.38
CA GLU A 409 23.93 16.46 0.49
C GLU A 409 24.20 15.88 1.90
N ASN A 410 23.48 16.37 2.91
CA ASN A 410 23.60 15.89 4.28
C ASN A 410 22.74 14.64 4.52
N CYS A 411 23.32 13.62 5.16
CA CYS A 411 22.56 12.47 5.64
C CYS A 411 21.52 12.90 6.69
N ALA A 412 20.26 12.49 6.52
CA ALA A 412 19.17 12.81 7.44
C ALA A 412 19.42 12.29 8.87
N ILE A 413 20.08 11.13 9.00
CA ILE A 413 20.35 10.46 10.28
C ILE A 413 21.58 11.05 10.98
N CYS A 414 22.79 10.89 10.41
CA CYS A 414 24.02 11.36 11.06
C CYS A 414 24.35 12.84 10.82
N GLY A 415 23.74 13.48 9.81
CA GLY A 415 23.92 14.91 9.53
C GLY A 415 25.20 15.32 8.83
N ARG A 416 26.10 14.37 8.57
CA ARG A 416 27.33 14.65 7.85
C ARG A 416 27.03 14.84 6.37
N GLU A 417 27.84 15.68 5.73
CA GLU A 417 27.82 15.90 4.29
C GLU A 417 28.49 14.72 3.58
N PHE A 418 27.89 14.28 2.48
CA PHE A 418 28.41 13.22 1.62
C PHE A 418 28.23 13.62 0.16
N SER A 419 29.07 13.06 -0.71
CA SER A 419 28.75 13.01 -2.14
C SER A 419 27.43 12.28 -2.36
N ILE A 420 26.63 12.70 -3.33
CA ILE A 420 25.39 12.01 -3.71
C ILE A 420 25.62 10.52 -4.04
N GLN A 421 26.83 10.15 -4.48
CA GLN A 421 27.21 8.76 -4.76
C GLN A 421 27.34 7.88 -3.51
N SER A 422 27.48 8.50 -2.33
CA SER A 422 27.56 7.84 -1.03
C SER A 422 26.24 7.90 -0.24
N LEU A 423 25.17 8.38 -0.89
CA LEU A 423 23.84 8.50 -0.31
C LEU A 423 22.86 7.59 -1.06
N VAL A 424 21.88 7.09 -0.32
CA VAL A 424 20.73 6.38 -0.86
C VAL A 424 19.47 7.19 -0.60
N THR A 425 18.54 7.12 -1.55
CA THR A 425 17.16 7.60 -1.41
C THR A 425 16.38 6.59 -0.58
N ALA A 426 16.57 6.66 0.74
CA ALA A 426 15.93 5.76 1.69
C ALA A 426 14.48 6.17 1.94
N HIS A 427 13.56 5.20 1.96
CA HIS A 427 12.19 5.46 2.39
C HIS A 427 12.13 5.54 3.93
N LYS A 428 11.44 6.57 4.43
CA LYS A 428 11.16 6.75 5.86
C LYS A 428 10.35 5.56 6.41
N LYS A 429 9.29 5.16 5.72
CA LYS A 429 8.48 3.96 5.99
C LYS A 429 8.93 2.81 5.08
N PRO A 430 8.97 1.53 5.51
CA PRO A 430 9.36 0.46 4.60
C PRO A 430 8.40 0.44 3.42
N ARG A 431 8.92 0.39 2.18
CA ARG A 431 8.11 0.43 0.96
C ARG A 431 7.00 -0.63 0.94
N ALA A 432 7.27 -1.82 1.47
CA ALA A 432 6.29 -2.91 1.59
C ALA A 432 5.11 -2.57 2.53
N ASN A 433 5.31 -1.62 3.45
CA ASN A 433 4.29 -1.14 4.38
C ASN A 433 3.66 0.18 3.92
N CYS A 434 4.17 0.79 2.84
CA CYS A 434 3.56 1.98 2.26
C CYS A 434 2.34 1.61 1.42
N ASN A 435 1.27 2.37 1.52
CA ASN A 435 0.20 2.38 0.51
C ASN A 435 0.65 3.15 -0.74
N ASP A 436 -0.16 3.15 -1.80
CA ASP A 436 0.22 3.78 -3.07
C ASP A 436 0.39 5.30 -2.96
N ALA A 437 -0.42 5.99 -2.14
CA ALA A 437 -0.25 7.42 -1.87
C ALA A 437 1.08 7.73 -1.19
N GLU A 438 1.44 6.95 -0.18
CA GLU A 438 2.70 7.07 0.54
C GLU A 438 3.88 6.78 -0.39
N ARG A 439 3.80 5.74 -1.23
CA ARG A 439 4.86 5.38 -2.21
C ARG A 439 5.12 6.47 -3.25
N LEU A 440 4.09 7.25 -3.57
CA LEU A 440 4.11 8.27 -4.61
C LEU A 440 4.19 9.69 -4.03
N ASP A 441 4.49 9.84 -2.74
CA ASP A 441 4.73 11.14 -2.10
C ASP A 441 6.24 11.46 -2.08
N PRO A 442 6.70 12.60 -2.64
CA PRO A 442 8.11 12.99 -2.57
C PRO A 442 8.70 13.05 -1.16
N TYR A 443 7.89 13.36 -0.15
CA TYR A 443 8.31 13.40 1.24
C TYR A 443 8.44 12.02 1.90
N ILE A 444 8.11 10.91 1.22
CA ILE A 444 8.33 9.55 1.78
C ILE A 444 9.82 9.19 1.89
N VAL A 445 10.70 9.92 1.20
CA VAL A 445 12.13 9.63 1.15
C VAL A 445 12.98 10.69 1.87
N MET A 446 14.18 10.27 2.26
CA MET A 446 15.22 11.14 2.80
C MET A 446 16.62 10.62 2.39
N PRO A 447 17.65 11.48 2.32
CA PRO A 447 19.00 11.04 1.99
C PRO A 447 19.64 10.34 3.19
N VAL A 448 20.11 9.10 3.02
CA VAL A 448 20.79 8.34 4.08
C VAL A 448 22.14 7.85 3.57
N CYS A 449 23.18 7.90 4.41
CA CYS A 449 24.51 7.50 3.96
C CYS A 449 24.71 5.98 3.99
N LEU A 450 25.48 5.51 3.00
CA LEU A 450 25.94 4.12 2.91
C LEU A 450 27.03 3.80 3.96
N MET A 451 27.52 4.80 4.69
CA MET A 451 28.50 4.66 5.78
C MET A 451 27.85 4.21 7.11
N GLY A 452 26.83 3.34 7.03
CA GLY A 452 26.19 2.66 8.17
C GLY A 452 24.78 3.14 8.53
N CYS A 453 24.42 4.40 8.28
CA CYS A 453 23.09 4.91 8.67
C CYS A 453 21.93 4.19 7.98
N ASP A 454 22.12 3.75 6.72
CA ASP A 454 21.11 3.02 5.96
C ASP A 454 20.76 1.68 6.65
N TYR A 455 21.78 0.90 6.97
CA TYR A 455 21.64 -0.35 7.72
C TYR A 455 21.00 -0.15 9.09
N PHE A 456 21.47 0.83 9.87
CA PHE A 456 20.95 1.07 11.23
C PHE A 456 19.49 1.50 11.22
N TYR A 457 19.08 2.32 10.24
CA TYR A 457 17.70 2.74 10.08
C TYR A 457 16.81 1.60 9.58
N GLU A 458 17.26 0.86 8.55
CA GLU A 458 16.48 -0.25 7.98
C GLU A 458 16.18 -1.34 9.02
N LYS A 459 17.17 -1.66 9.87
CA LYS A 459 17.06 -2.67 10.92
C LYS A 459 16.44 -2.15 12.23
N MET A 460 15.94 -0.91 12.26
CA MET A 460 15.36 -0.30 13.46
C MET A 460 16.32 -0.23 14.66
N PHE A 461 17.64 -0.19 14.43
CA PHE A 461 18.62 0.10 15.49
C PHE A 461 18.60 1.58 15.87
N VAL A 462 18.21 2.44 14.93
CA VAL A 462 17.83 3.84 15.19
C VAL A 462 16.55 4.19 14.44
N TYR A 463 15.80 5.15 14.96
CA TYR A 463 14.62 5.70 14.31
C TYR A 463 14.47 7.20 14.59
N ILE A 464 13.59 7.86 13.84
CA ILE A 464 13.28 9.29 14.03
C ILE A 464 12.03 9.38 14.89
N ASN A 465 12.14 10.02 16.06
CA ASN A 465 11.01 10.34 16.94
C ASN A 465 10.82 11.85 17.02
N GLY A 466 9.72 12.36 16.45
CA GLY A 466 9.49 13.78 16.32
C GLY A 466 10.62 14.45 15.54
N MET A 467 11.51 15.16 16.23
CA MET A 467 12.64 15.87 15.62
C MET A 467 14.01 15.26 15.94
N VAL A 468 14.09 14.15 16.68
CA VAL A 468 15.35 13.60 17.17
C VAL A 468 15.55 12.15 16.74
N ILE A 469 16.81 11.72 16.69
CA ILE A 469 17.19 10.32 16.51
C ILE A 469 17.13 9.62 17.87
N GLU A 470 16.44 8.48 17.95
CA GLU A 470 16.36 7.63 19.13
C GLU A 470 16.94 6.23 18.84
N ALA A 471 17.40 5.56 19.90
CA ALA A 471 17.86 4.17 19.85
C ALA A 471 16.66 3.23 19.77
N GLY A 472 16.71 2.25 18.87
CA GLY A 472 15.68 1.23 18.70
C GLY A 472 16.10 -0.12 19.27
N LEU A 473 16.16 -1.15 18.42
CA LEU A 473 16.54 -2.50 18.81
C LEU A 473 17.98 -2.55 19.35
N GLU A 474 18.23 -3.44 20.31
CA GLU A 474 19.56 -3.64 20.88
C GLU A 474 20.45 -4.52 19.99
N LEU A 475 21.75 -4.21 19.97
CA LEU A 475 22.80 -5.01 19.34
C LEU A 475 23.69 -5.64 20.42
N PRO A 476 23.31 -6.81 20.97
CA PRO A 476 24.09 -7.44 22.02
C PRO A 476 25.49 -7.82 21.49
N ASN A 477 26.52 -7.49 22.28
CA ASN A 477 27.93 -7.83 22.04
C ASN A 477 28.61 -7.14 20.83
N ALA A 478 28.02 -6.08 20.26
CA ALA A 478 28.57 -5.36 19.12
C ALA A 478 29.09 -3.95 19.52
N LYS A 479 30.36 -3.87 19.97
CA LYS A 479 30.94 -2.63 20.54
C LYS A 479 31.03 -1.47 19.53
N THR A 480 31.35 -1.76 18.27
CA THR A 480 31.57 -0.73 17.23
C THR A 480 30.26 -0.05 16.85
N GLU A 481 29.24 -0.85 16.59
CA GLU A 481 27.89 -0.41 16.24
C GLU A 481 27.25 0.36 17.38
N SER A 482 27.39 -0.14 18.62
CA SER A 482 26.90 0.55 19.81
C SER A 482 27.51 1.95 19.94
N SER A 483 28.85 2.05 19.81
CA SER A 483 29.54 3.36 19.85
C SER A 483 29.13 4.29 18.70
N TYR A 484 28.77 3.74 17.53
CA TYR A 484 28.24 4.56 16.44
C TYR A 484 26.85 5.08 16.77
N ILE A 485 25.95 4.22 17.26
CA ILE A 485 24.58 4.56 17.63
C ILE A 485 24.58 5.65 18.72
N GLU A 486 25.39 5.49 19.77
CA GLU A 486 25.55 6.47 20.85
C GLU A 486 25.91 7.87 20.34
N LYS A 487 26.69 7.98 19.26
CA LYS A 487 27.09 9.27 18.68
C LYS A 487 25.99 9.97 17.89
N ILE A 488 24.99 9.23 17.40
CA ILE A 488 23.91 9.78 16.57
C ILE A 488 22.60 9.95 17.34
N VAL A 489 22.38 9.18 18.42
CA VAL A 489 21.21 9.32 19.28
C VAL A 489 21.18 10.70 19.94
N GLY A 490 19.98 11.29 20.04
CA GLY A 490 19.75 12.64 20.53
C GLY A 490 20.01 13.73 19.48
N ARG A 491 20.59 13.40 18.32
CA ARG A 491 20.79 14.37 17.24
C ARG A 491 19.45 14.85 16.70
N ARG A 492 19.33 16.16 16.44
CA ARG A 492 18.18 16.75 15.74
C ARG A 492 18.25 16.51 14.23
N VAL A 493 17.13 16.08 13.67
CA VAL A 493 16.93 15.94 12.23
C VAL A 493 16.59 17.29 11.63
N ASP A 494 17.13 17.56 10.44
CA ASP A 494 16.80 18.75 9.66
C ASP A 494 15.29 18.78 9.35
N PRO A 495 14.56 19.87 9.66
CA PRO A 495 13.11 19.94 9.45
C PRO A 495 12.63 19.60 8.04
N ARG A 496 13.45 19.81 7.00
CA ARG A 496 13.07 19.45 5.62
C ARG A 496 12.88 17.94 5.44
N TRP A 497 13.57 17.12 6.24
CA TRP A 497 13.42 15.68 6.25
C TRP A 497 12.29 15.19 7.15
N LEU A 498 11.65 16.10 7.90
CA LEU A 498 10.48 15.83 8.73
C LEU A 498 9.15 16.15 8.03
N LEU A 499 9.21 16.72 6.82
CA LEU A 499 8.02 16.96 5.98
C LEU A 499 7.35 15.63 5.60
N GLY A 500 6.04 15.70 5.33
CA GLY A 500 5.19 14.54 5.03
C GLY A 500 4.24 14.19 6.18
N GLU A 501 3.45 13.13 5.99
CA GLU A 501 2.54 12.65 7.04
C GLU A 501 3.33 12.02 8.20
N PRO A 502 2.90 12.19 9.46
CA PRO A 502 3.56 11.57 10.61
C PRO A 502 3.68 10.04 10.50
N SER A 503 2.76 9.39 9.78
CA SER A 503 2.80 7.94 9.53
C SER A 503 3.98 7.47 8.67
N PHE A 504 4.73 8.38 8.06
CA PHE A 504 5.93 8.04 7.29
C PHE A 504 7.08 7.59 8.20
N PHE A 505 7.04 7.96 9.48
CA PHE A 505 8.11 7.62 10.43
C PHE A 505 7.76 6.36 11.21
N ARG A 506 8.75 5.48 11.34
CA ARG A 506 8.61 4.21 12.05
C ARG A 506 8.78 4.44 13.56
N SER A 507 8.09 3.64 14.36
CA SER A 507 8.37 3.55 15.81
C SER A 507 8.46 2.08 16.24
N PRO A 508 9.27 1.74 17.26
CA PRO A 508 9.36 0.37 17.78
C PRO A 508 8.01 -0.16 18.30
N ASN A 509 7.12 0.74 18.74
CA ASN A 509 5.80 0.41 19.29
C ASN A 509 4.72 0.24 18.21
N MET A 510 5.00 0.52 16.93
CA MET A 510 4.13 0.16 15.82
C MET A 510 4.40 -1.30 15.43
N GLN A 511 3.99 -2.24 16.29
CA GLN A 511 3.73 -3.60 15.81
C GLN A 511 2.54 -3.52 14.84
N SER A 512 2.67 -4.17 13.68
CA SER A 512 1.53 -4.36 12.77
C SER A 512 0.33 -4.89 13.57
N PRO A 513 -0.91 -4.47 13.28
CA PRO A 513 -2.10 -4.88 14.04
C PRO A 513 -2.45 -6.38 13.91
N ILE A 514 -1.55 -7.19 13.38
CA ILE A 514 -1.74 -8.61 13.09
C ILE A 514 -0.72 -9.38 13.93
N SER A 515 -1.12 -9.64 15.17
CA SER A 515 -0.52 -10.63 16.07
C SER A 515 -1.59 -11.61 16.47
#